data_AF-A0A238L693-F1
#
_entry.id   AF-A0A238L693-F1
#
_cell.length_a   1.000
_cell.length_b   1.000
_cell.length_c   1.000
_cell.angle_alpha   90.00
_cell.angle_beta   90.00
_cell.angle_gamma   90.00
#
_symmetry.space_group_name_H-M   'P 1'
#
loop_
_entity.id
_entity.type
_entity.pdbx_description
1 polymer ?
#
loop_
_entity_poly.entity_id
_entity_poly.type
_entity_poly.pdbx_seq_one_letter_code
_entity_poly.pdbx_strand_id
1 'polypeptide(L)'
;MRFRFVEEHRANFPANFPANRLCDVVGVSARVLRAFRRRPAGRRQRSDMVTLAHIKEQSRLGLDSYGRPRLTEELKEIGLDVGHRRVGRLMRHNGISVVWTREGWLYLAVILDLHSRRVIGWAVSNRMKRDLATRALRMAIAFRQPPKGCIHHTDRGSQY
;
A
#
# COMPACT_ATOMS: atom_id res chain seq x y z
N MET A 1 -21.23 2.20 -11.59
CA MET A 1 -21.93 3.03 -12.60
C MET A 1 -21.85 2.32 -13.95
N ARG A 2 -22.95 2.28 -14.71
CA ARG A 2 -23.12 1.57 -15.99
C ARG A 2 -21.97 1.80 -17.00
N PHE A 3 -21.44 3.02 -17.10
CA PHE A 3 -20.30 3.34 -17.98
C PHE A 3 -19.01 2.61 -17.62
N ARG A 4 -18.69 2.48 -16.33
CA ARG A 4 -17.46 1.81 -15.86
C ARG A 4 -17.53 0.30 -16.14
N PHE A 5 -18.71 -0.30 -15.97
CA PHE A 5 -18.95 -1.71 -16.30
C PHE A 5 -18.66 -2.00 -17.78
N VAL A 6 -19.15 -1.14 -18.68
CA VAL A 6 -18.90 -1.23 -20.12
C VAL A 6 -17.39 -1.14 -20.42
N GLU A 7 -16.64 -0.24 -19.75
CA GLU A 7 -15.19 -0.13 -19.94
C GLU A 7 -14.40 -1.34 -19.41
N GLU A 8 -14.77 -1.87 -18.26
CA GLU A 8 -14.09 -3.01 -17.62
C GLU A 8 -14.30 -4.31 -18.39
N HIS A 9 -15.46 -4.50 -19.01
CA HIS A 9 -15.83 -5.77 -19.62
C HIS A 9 -15.76 -5.78 -21.14
N ARG A 10 -15.57 -4.64 -21.82
CA ARG A 10 -15.50 -4.58 -23.30
C ARG A 10 -14.43 -5.49 -23.91
N ALA A 11 -13.34 -5.75 -23.20
CA ALA A 11 -12.25 -6.60 -23.67
C ALA A 11 -12.52 -8.10 -23.46
N ASN A 12 -13.52 -8.45 -22.64
CA ASN A 12 -13.88 -9.83 -22.31
C ASN A 12 -14.89 -10.42 -23.29
N PHE A 13 -15.38 -9.63 -24.24
CA PHE A 13 -16.31 -10.09 -25.26
C PHE A 13 -15.58 -10.36 -26.59
N PRO A 14 -16.00 -11.38 -27.35
CA PRO A 14 -15.40 -11.71 -28.64
C PRO A 14 -15.48 -10.52 -29.61
N ALA A 15 -14.57 -10.46 -30.59
CA ALA A 15 -14.45 -9.36 -31.55
C ALA A 15 -15.78 -8.99 -32.26
N ASN A 16 -16.69 -9.96 -32.40
CA ASN A 16 -18.04 -9.78 -32.97
C ASN A 16 -19.06 -9.14 -32.01
N PHE A 17 -18.64 -8.73 -30.82
CA PHE A 17 -19.46 -8.04 -29.83
C PHE A 17 -18.89 -6.63 -29.56
N PRO A 18 -19.14 -5.68 -30.48
CA PRO A 18 -18.61 -4.33 -30.37
C PRO A 18 -19.22 -3.61 -29.15
N ALA A 19 -18.47 -2.66 -28.59
CA ALA A 19 -18.87 -1.90 -27.39
C ALA A 19 -20.25 -1.21 -27.50
N ASN A 20 -20.75 -0.96 -28.72
CA ASN A 20 -22.10 -0.45 -28.94
C ASN A 20 -23.19 -1.46 -28.52
N ARG A 21 -23.02 -2.76 -28.81
CA ARG A 21 -23.97 -3.78 -28.31
C ARG A 21 -23.94 -3.89 -26.79
N LEU A 22 -22.75 -3.78 -26.19
CA LEU A 22 -22.63 -3.75 -24.73
C LEU A 22 -23.32 -2.52 -24.12
N CYS A 23 -23.26 -1.38 -24.82
CA CYS A 23 -24.01 -0.18 -24.46
C CYS A 23 -25.53 -0.42 -24.50
N ASP A 24 -26.04 -1.09 -25.53
CA ASP A 24 -27.47 -1.41 -25.64
C ASP A 24 -27.94 -2.33 -24.50
N VAL A 25 -27.19 -3.40 -24.22
CA VAL A 25 -27.48 -4.35 -23.13
C VAL A 25 -27.51 -3.68 -21.76
N VAL A 26 -26.59 -2.75 -21.51
CA VAL A 26 -26.46 -2.06 -20.22
C VAL A 26 -27.39 -0.82 -20.14
N GLY A 27 -28.09 -0.48 -21.22
CA GLY A 27 -28.99 0.68 -21.30
C GLY A 27 -28.23 2.01 -21.24
N VAL A 28 -27.18 2.15 -22.06
CA VAL A 28 -26.32 3.34 -22.14
C VAL A 28 -26.20 3.79 -23.60
N SER A 29 -26.38 5.08 -23.88
CA SER A 29 -26.13 5.61 -25.22
C SER A 29 -24.63 5.65 -25.54
N ALA A 30 -24.25 5.18 -26.73
CA ALA A 30 -22.87 5.27 -27.24
C ALA A 30 -22.34 6.71 -27.29
N ARG A 31 -23.21 7.71 -27.52
CA ARG A 31 -22.84 9.14 -27.48
C ARG A 31 -22.42 9.58 -26.09
N VAL A 32 -23.16 9.14 -25.07
CA VAL A 32 -22.88 9.44 -23.67
C VAL A 32 -21.64 8.69 -23.18
N LEU A 33 -21.41 7.46 -23.64
CA LEU A 33 -20.15 6.75 -23.38
C LEU A 33 -18.95 7.49 -23.98
N ARG A 34 -19.04 7.97 -25.23
CA ARG A 34 -17.98 8.78 -25.85
C ARG A 34 -17.73 10.08 -25.07
N ALA A 35 -18.78 10.78 -24.64
CA ALA A 35 -18.65 11.97 -23.82
C ALA A 35 -18.02 11.67 -22.45
N PHE A 36 -18.38 10.53 -21.84
CA PHE A 36 -17.77 10.04 -20.60
C PHE A 36 -16.28 9.73 -20.78
N ARG A 37 -15.88 9.06 -21.87
CA ARG A 37 -14.46 8.79 -22.19
C ARG A 37 -13.63 10.06 -22.37
N ARG A 38 -14.22 11.10 -22.96
CA ARG A 38 -13.56 12.39 -23.19
C ARG A 38 -13.59 13.32 -21.97
N ARG A 39 -14.34 12.99 -20.92
CA ARG A 39 -14.39 13.85 -19.73
C ARG A 39 -13.01 13.88 -19.07
N PRO A 40 -12.44 15.07 -18.84
CA PRO A 40 -11.20 15.17 -18.10
C PRO A 40 -11.40 14.66 -16.67
N ALA A 41 -10.33 14.16 -16.06
CA ALA A 41 -10.38 13.72 -14.68
C ALA A 41 -10.89 14.87 -13.78
N GLY A 42 -11.92 14.60 -12.98
CA GLY A 42 -12.44 15.57 -12.02
C GLY A 42 -11.41 15.89 -10.93
N ARG A 43 -11.58 17.01 -10.20
CA ARG A 43 -10.62 17.44 -9.15
C ARG A 43 -10.26 16.32 -8.16
N ARG A 44 -11.25 15.56 -7.71
CA ARG A 44 -11.05 14.41 -6.81
C ARG A 44 -10.23 13.29 -7.45
N GLN A 45 -10.49 12.98 -8.73
CA GLN A 45 -9.73 11.96 -9.46
C GLN A 45 -8.28 12.39 -9.65
N ARG A 46 -8.02 13.67 -9.98
CA ARG A 46 -6.66 14.22 -10.05
C ARG A 46 -5.93 14.11 -8.72
N SER A 47 -6.59 14.50 -7.63
CA SER A 47 -6.03 14.36 -6.29
C SER A 47 -5.79 12.90 -5.92
N ASP A 48 -6.69 11.97 -6.27
CA ASP A 48 -6.50 10.53 -6.06
C ASP A 48 -5.29 9.99 -6.86
N MET A 49 -5.04 10.48 -8.07
CA MET A 49 -3.87 10.10 -8.87
C MET A 49 -2.57 10.56 -8.21
N VAL A 50 -2.53 11.78 -7.67
CA VAL A 50 -1.35 12.27 -6.92
C VAL A 50 -1.12 11.41 -5.69
N THR A 51 -2.15 11.19 -4.86
CA THR A 51 -2.04 10.32 -3.68
C THR A 51 -1.59 8.90 -4.06
N LEU A 52 -2.13 8.34 -5.14
CA LEU A 52 -1.75 7.00 -5.61
C LEU A 52 -0.29 6.94 -6.06
N ALA A 53 0.23 7.98 -6.71
CA ALA A 53 1.64 8.03 -7.10
C ALA A 53 2.56 7.95 -5.87
N HIS A 54 2.25 8.71 -4.81
CA HIS A 54 2.99 8.63 -3.56
C HIS A 54 2.82 7.29 -2.85
N ILE A 55 1.62 6.70 -2.85
CA ILE A 55 1.41 5.35 -2.30
C ILE A 55 2.31 4.34 -3.00
N LYS A 56 2.36 4.36 -4.34
CA LYS A 56 3.19 3.42 -5.11
C LYS A 56 4.68 3.59 -4.82
N GLU A 57 5.14 4.84 -4.71
CA GLU A 57 6.55 5.10 -4.39
C GLU A 57 6.91 4.60 -2.99
N GLN A 58 6.06 4.89 -1.99
CA GLN A 58 6.28 4.40 -0.63
C GLN A 58 6.20 2.88 -0.53
N SER A 59 5.28 2.24 -1.27
CA SER A 59 5.20 0.78 -1.35
C SER A 59 6.50 0.20 -1.91
N ARG A 60 7.01 0.77 -3.00
CA ARG A 60 8.27 0.35 -3.64
C ARG A 60 9.46 0.48 -2.69
N LEU A 61 9.59 1.61 -2.01
CA LEU A 61 10.67 1.85 -1.03
C LEU A 61 10.56 0.92 0.18
N GLY A 62 9.34 0.64 0.63
CA GLY A 62 9.04 -0.28 1.73
C GLY A 62 8.93 -1.75 1.32
N LEU A 63 9.33 -2.14 0.11
CA LEU A 63 9.24 -3.52 -0.40
C LEU A 63 7.85 -4.16 -0.22
N ASP A 64 6.79 -3.38 -0.48
CA ASP A 64 5.37 -3.76 -0.33
C ASP A 64 4.98 -4.23 1.09
N SER A 65 5.81 -3.94 2.10
CA SER A 65 5.53 -4.29 3.50
C SER A 65 4.55 -3.34 4.16
N TYR A 66 4.42 -2.11 3.64
CA TYR A 66 3.66 -1.06 4.29
C TYR A 66 2.15 -1.20 4.09
N GLY A 67 1.48 -1.41 5.21
CA GLY A 67 0.04 -1.38 5.32
C GLY A 67 -0.58 0.00 5.20
N ARG A 68 -1.92 0.01 5.07
CA ARG A 68 -2.73 1.24 5.12
C ARG A 68 -2.38 2.16 6.29
N PRO A 69 -2.16 1.68 7.54
CA PRO A 69 -1.78 2.55 8.65
C PRO A 69 -0.44 3.26 8.38
N ARG A 70 0.64 2.51 8.12
CA ARG A 70 1.99 3.07 7.89
C ARG A 70 2.01 3.99 6.68
N LEU A 71 1.44 3.57 5.53
CA LEU A 71 1.33 4.41 4.34
C LEU A 71 0.60 5.72 4.61
N THR A 72 -0.43 5.72 5.48
CA THR A 72 -1.14 6.97 5.78
C THR A 72 -0.26 7.94 6.57
N GLU A 73 0.56 7.44 7.50
CA GLU A 73 1.49 8.29 8.25
C GLU A 73 2.61 8.81 7.36
N GLU A 74 3.21 7.96 6.51
CA GLU A 74 4.23 8.37 5.54
C GLU A 74 3.71 9.48 4.60
N LEU A 75 2.47 9.36 4.13
CA LEU A 75 1.85 10.38 3.28
C LEU A 75 1.67 11.71 4.02
N LYS A 76 1.25 11.67 5.30
CA LYS A 76 1.12 12.88 6.13
C LYS A 76 2.48 13.52 6.39
N GLU A 77 3.53 12.74 6.62
CA GLU A 77 4.90 13.25 6.81
C GLU A 77 5.41 13.98 5.56
N ILE A 78 5.00 13.55 4.37
CA ILE A 78 5.27 14.23 3.08
C ILE A 78 4.34 15.43 2.84
N GLY A 79 3.43 15.74 3.78
CA GLY A 79 2.52 16.89 3.72
C GLY A 79 1.19 16.61 3.01
N LEU A 80 0.87 15.35 2.70
CA LEU A 80 -0.42 14.98 2.11
C LEU A 80 -1.42 14.61 3.21
N ASP A 81 -2.35 15.53 3.50
CA ASP A 81 -3.47 15.24 4.41
C ASP A 81 -4.48 14.28 3.75
N VAL A 82 -4.35 12.99 4.07
CA VAL A 82 -5.22 11.93 3.55
C VAL A 82 -5.66 10.98 4.66
N GLY A 83 -6.95 10.68 4.69
CA GLY A 83 -7.51 9.73 5.66
C GLY A 83 -7.31 8.27 5.26
N HIS A 84 -7.21 7.37 6.26
CA HIS A 84 -7.02 5.93 6.06
C HIS A 84 -8.04 5.30 5.09
N ARG A 85 -9.31 5.73 5.09
CA ARG A 85 -10.34 5.19 4.18
C ARG A 85 -9.99 5.44 2.72
N ARG A 86 -9.40 6.60 2.41
CA ARG A 86 -8.97 6.98 1.07
C ARG A 86 -7.79 6.13 0.62
N VAL A 87 -6.76 6.03 1.46
CA VAL A 87 -5.57 5.19 1.23
C VAL A 87 -5.97 3.74 0.99
N GLY A 88 -6.78 3.16 1.90
CA GLY A 88 -7.25 1.78 1.78
C GLY A 88 -8.05 1.50 0.51
N ARG A 89 -8.88 2.46 0.06
CA ARG A 89 -9.60 2.36 -1.22
C ARG A 89 -8.61 2.34 -2.40
N LEU A 90 -7.64 3.27 -2.41
CA LEU A 90 -6.66 3.38 -3.50
C LEU A 90 -5.76 2.16 -3.57
N MET A 91 -5.30 1.64 -2.43
CA MET A 91 -4.53 0.39 -2.37
C MET A 91 -5.32 -0.77 -2.98
N ARG A 92 -6.56 -1.01 -2.50
CA ARG A 92 -7.41 -2.11 -2.97
C ARG A 92 -7.68 -2.05 -4.48
N HIS A 93 -8.00 -0.87 -5.01
CA HIS A 93 -8.29 -0.72 -6.45
C HIS A 93 -7.05 -0.86 -7.35
N ASN A 94 -5.84 -0.84 -6.78
CA ASN A 94 -4.59 -0.91 -7.55
C ASN A 94 -3.75 -2.15 -7.21
N GLY A 95 -4.35 -3.17 -6.58
CA GLY A 95 -3.66 -4.43 -6.28
C GLY A 95 -2.55 -4.30 -5.23
N ILE A 96 -2.55 -3.24 -4.42
CA ILE A 96 -1.59 -3.07 -3.33
C ILE A 96 -2.19 -3.75 -2.10
N SER A 97 -1.66 -4.91 -1.75
CA SER A 97 -2.14 -5.74 -0.65
C SER A 97 -1.04 -6.04 0.35
N VAL A 98 -1.43 -6.23 1.60
CA VAL A 98 -0.56 -6.72 2.67
C VAL A 98 -1.07 -8.04 3.22
N VAL A 99 -0.23 -8.73 3.97
CA VAL A 99 -0.63 -9.93 4.71
C VAL A 99 -1.61 -9.55 5.81
N TRP A 100 -2.78 -10.18 5.82
CA TRP A 100 -3.81 -9.98 6.84
C TRP A 100 -3.60 -10.94 8.02
N THR A 101 -3.71 -10.45 9.24
CA THR A 101 -3.67 -11.28 10.46
C THR A 101 -5.03 -11.30 11.15
N ARG A 102 -5.28 -12.30 12.00
CA ARG A 102 -6.54 -12.41 12.76
C ARG A 102 -6.65 -11.33 13.84
N GLU A 103 -5.52 -10.79 14.28
CA GLU A 103 -5.42 -9.69 15.25
C GLU A 103 -5.50 -8.31 14.59
N GLY A 104 -5.62 -8.24 13.26
CA GLY A 104 -5.70 -7.00 12.50
C GLY A 104 -4.34 -6.46 12.07
N TRP A 105 -4.08 -5.18 12.31
CA TRP A 105 -2.82 -4.54 11.89
C TRP A 105 -1.74 -4.76 12.95
N LEU A 106 -0.66 -5.42 12.56
CA LEU A 106 0.49 -5.67 13.40
C LEU A 106 1.75 -5.04 12.79
N TYR A 107 2.63 -4.56 13.66
CA TYR A 107 3.97 -4.10 13.34
C TYR A 107 4.96 -5.14 13.81
N LEU A 108 5.90 -5.49 12.94
CA LEU A 108 6.98 -6.45 13.20
C LEU A 108 8.31 -5.69 13.15
N ALA A 109 9.10 -5.77 14.22
CA ALA A 109 10.49 -5.35 14.22
C ALA A 109 11.38 -6.60 14.14
N VAL A 110 12.39 -6.57 13.29
CA VAL A 110 13.33 -7.67 13.05
C VAL A 110 14.75 -7.15 13.12
N ILE A 111 15.62 -7.86 13.82
CA ILE A 111 17.07 -7.62 13.85
C ILE A 111 17.74 -8.74 13.08
N LEU A 112 18.49 -8.37 12.04
CA LEU A 112 19.27 -9.27 11.23
C LEU A 112 20.74 -9.19 11.62
N ASP A 113 21.38 -10.35 11.75
CA ASP A 113 22.84 -10.43 11.70
C ASP A 113 23.29 -10.23 10.26
N LEU A 114 24.08 -9.18 10.00
CA LEU A 114 24.48 -8.81 8.65
C LEU A 114 25.36 -9.86 7.97
N HIS A 115 26.22 -10.54 8.73
CA HIS A 115 27.12 -11.58 8.20
C HIS A 115 26.33 -12.84 7.81
N SER A 116 25.55 -13.40 8.73
CA SER A 116 24.85 -14.67 8.48
C SER A 116 23.47 -14.54 7.84
N ARG A 117 22.95 -13.31 7.73
CA ARG A 117 21.56 -13.00 7.31
C ARG A 117 20.48 -13.63 8.20
N ARG A 118 20.82 -14.16 9.37
CA ARG A 118 19.87 -14.76 10.30
C ARG A 118 19.09 -13.67 11.03
N VAL A 119 17.79 -13.91 11.23
CA VAL A 119 17.00 -13.19 12.24
C VAL A 119 17.50 -13.60 13.61
N ILE A 120 17.99 -12.64 14.39
CA ILE A 120 18.56 -12.87 15.73
C ILE A 120 17.74 -12.24 16.85
N GLY A 121 16.78 -11.38 16.50
CA GLY A 121 15.81 -10.83 17.43
C GLY A 121 14.60 -10.33 16.67
N TRP A 122 13.43 -10.41 17.29
CA TRP A 122 12.19 -9.93 16.70
C TRP A 122 11.18 -9.59 17.78
N ALA A 123 10.20 -8.76 17.43
CA ALA A 123 9.07 -8.46 18.29
C ALA A 123 7.87 -8.02 17.45
N VAL A 124 6.67 -8.30 17.95
CA VAL A 124 5.40 -7.89 17.31
C VAL A 124 4.60 -7.01 18.27
N SER A 125 3.83 -6.06 17.73
CA SER A 125 2.91 -5.20 18.49
C SER A 125 1.80 -4.66 17.58
N ASN A 126 0.63 -4.36 18.15
CA ASN A 126 -0.42 -3.60 17.46
C ASN A 126 -0.13 -2.09 17.38
N ARG A 127 0.94 -1.62 18.02
CA ARG A 127 1.40 -0.22 18.02
C ARG A 127 2.88 -0.14 17.67
N MET A 128 3.21 0.75 16.74
CA MET A 128 4.58 1.13 16.42
C MET A 128 5.06 2.15 17.46
N LYS A 129 5.83 1.68 18.45
CA LYS A 129 6.41 2.46 19.55
C LYS A 129 7.84 1.99 19.80
N ARG A 130 8.65 2.83 20.44
CA ARG A 130 10.01 2.54 20.91
C ARG A 130 10.21 1.14 21.49
N ASP A 131 9.25 0.71 22.31
CA ASP A 131 9.28 -0.58 22.99
C ASP A 131 9.38 -1.76 22.01
N LEU A 132 8.71 -1.67 20.85
CA LEU A 132 8.76 -2.72 19.83
C LEU A 132 10.19 -2.98 19.35
N ALA A 133 10.90 -1.91 18.94
CA ALA A 133 12.29 -2.00 18.50
C ALA A 133 13.23 -2.40 19.65
N THR A 134 12.98 -1.86 20.85
CA THR A 134 13.78 -2.16 22.05
C THR A 134 13.69 -3.64 22.43
N ARG A 135 12.50 -4.26 22.37
CA ARG A 135 12.31 -5.68 22.64
C ARG A 135 13.04 -6.56 21.64
N ALA A 136 12.94 -6.25 20.35
CA ALA A 136 13.67 -6.99 19.31
C ALA A 136 15.19 -6.89 19.50
N LEU A 137 15.71 -5.71 19.82
CA LEU A 137 17.14 -5.49 20.06
C LEU A 137 17.63 -6.20 21.33
N ARG A 138 16.89 -6.14 22.44
CA ARG A 138 17.24 -6.87 23.67
C ARG A 138 17.32 -8.37 23.43
N MET A 139 16.39 -8.93 22.67
CA MET A 139 16.42 -10.35 22.27
C MET A 139 17.68 -10.66 21.45
N ALA A 140 18.04 -9.80 20.48
CA ALA A 140 19.23 -9.99 19.66
C ALA A 140 20.54 -9.96 20.46
N ILE A 141 20.67 -9.01 21.40
CA ILE A 141 21.83 -8.89 22.29
C ILE A 141 21.94 -10.13 23.19
N ALA A 142 20.82 -10.57 23.80
CA ALA A 142 20.81 -11.76 24.65
C ALA A 142 21.21 -13.02 23.87
N PHE A 143 20.78 -13.13 22.61
CA PHE A 143 21.07 -14.28 21.76
C PHE A 143 22.52 -14.32 21.24
N ARG A 144 23.06 -13.18 20.78
CA ARG A 144 24.40 -13.13 20.17
C ARG A 144 25.53 -12.76 21.11
N GLN A 145 25.23 -12.15 22.25
CA GLN A 145 26.22 -11.59 23.19
C GLN A 145 27.35 -10.85 22.45
N PRO A 146 27.02 -9.84 21.63
CA PRO A 146 28.00 -9.22 20.74
C PRO A 146 29.13 -8.56 21.52
N PRO A 147 30.37 -8.59 21.01
CA PRO A 147 31.49 -7.92 21.65
C PRO A 147 31.27 -6.40 21.69
N LYS A 148 31.98 -5.73 22.61
CA LYS A 148 32.02 -4.27 22.65
C LYS A 148 32.48 -3.73 21.29
N GLY A 149 31.83 -2.66 20.83
CA GLY A 149 32.08 -2.06 19.52
C GLY A 149 31.22 -2.58 18.38
N CYS A 150 30.33 -3.57 18.62
CA CYS A 150 29.35 -3.98 17.63
C CYS A 150 28.41 -2.81 17.25
N ILE A 151 28.26 -2.58 15.95
CA ILE A 151 27.42 -1.50 15.41
C ILE A 151 26.03 -2.06 15.13
N HIS A 152 25.02 -1.43 15.71
CA HIS A 152 23.63 -1.64 15.34
C HIS A 152 23.22 -0.60 14.30
N HIS A 153 22.83 -1.06 13.11
CA HIS A 153 22.38 -0.17 12.04
C HIS A 153 20.86 -0.22 11.91
N THR A 154 20.27 0.95 11.78
CA THR A 154 18.88 1.14 11.35
C THR A 154 18.88 1.91 10.05
N ASP A 155 18.08 1.46 9.10
CA ASP A 155 17.77 2.26 7.93
C ASP A 155 17.01 3.53 8.35
N ARG A 156 17.25 4.60 7.61
CA ARG A 156 16.71 5.95 7.90
C ARG A 156 15.18 5.88 7.96
N GLY A 157 14.61 6.36 9.07
CA GLY A 157 13.17 6.53 9.24
C GLY A 157 12.46 5.49 10.11
N SER A 158 13.18 4.50 10.67
CA SER A 158 12.55 3.64 11.67
C SER A 158 12.34 4.45 12.97
N GLN A 159 11.07 4.62 13.35
CA GLN A 159 10.70 5.30 14.58
C GLN A 159 11.12 4.42 15.77
N TYR A 160 12.29 4.71 16.34
CA TYR A 160 12.67 4.34 17.71
C TYR A 160 11.91 5.18 18.74
#